data_AF-A0A2E6PNL2-F1
#
_entry.id   AF-A0A2E6PNL2-F1
#
_cell.length_a   1.000
_cell.length_b   1.000
_cell.length_c   1.000
_cell.angle_alpha   90.00
_cell.angle_beta   90.00
_cell.angle_gamma   90.00
#
_symmetry.space_group_name_H-M   'P 1'
#
loop_
_entity.id
_entity.type
_entity.pdbx_description
1 polymer ?
#
loop_
_entity_poly.entity_id
_entity_poly.type
_entity_poly.pdbx_seq_one_letter_code
_entity_poly.pdbx_strand_id
1 'polypeptide(L)'
;MAEQPKLIALDLGERRIGLAVSGPGGMSLPAGHIVRSKLAQDVQKVIDSAKEHQAQGVVVGIPYTLDGKVGEAVRLARGFIRALRRTISEKSLAIYEMDERYTSVEAEGLLRESGVQPSRDRASVDETAAMLILQRFLASREN
;
A
#
# COMPACT_ATOMS: atom_id res chain seq x y z
N MET A 1 1.85 6.78 25.70
CA MET A 1 1.53 6.85 24.25
C MET A 1 0.89 5.53 23.89
N ALA A 2 -0.32 5.53 23.32
CA ALA A 2 -0.94 4.29 22.88
C ALA A 2 -0.06 3.66 21.80
N GLU A 3 0.22 2.37 21.92
CA GLU A 3 0.97 1.63 20.90
C GLU A 3 0.09 1.56 19.65
N GLN A 4 0.51 2.23 18.58
CA GLN A 4 -0.24 2.21 17.32
C GLN A 4 -0.15 0.81 16.70
N PRO A 5 -1.22 0.30 16.08
CA PRO A 5 -1.20 -1.03 15.47
C PRO A 5 -0.15 -1.08 14.37
N LYS A 6 0.60 -2.19 14.31
CA LYS A 6 1.55 -2.41 13.21
C LYS A 6 0.77 -2.63 11.92
N LEU A 7 0.96 -1.77 10.93
CA LEU A 7 0.26 -1.84 9.65
C LEU A 7 1.26 -1.97 8.51
N ILE A 8 0.85 -2.66 7.45
CA ILE A 8 1.51 -2.64 6.15
C ILE A 8 0.55 -2.03 5.12
N ALA A 9 1.02 -1.14 4.27
CA ALA A 9 0.26 -0.57 3.16
C ALA A 9 0.74 -1.11 1.82
N LEU A 10 -0.21 -1.22 0.88
CA LEU A 10 -0.01 -1.72 -0.48
C LEU A 10 -0.43 -0.64 -1.49
N ASP A 11 0.48 -0.30 -2.41
CA ASP A 11 0.16 0.33 -3.69
C ASP A 11 0.04 -0.74 -4.78
N LEU A 12 -1.14 -0.93 -5.38
CA LEU A 12 -1.40 -2.02 -6.33
C LEU A 12 -1.13 -1.61 -7.79
N GLY A 13 0.12 -1.21 -8.08
CA GLY A 13 0.59 -0.92 -9.42
C GLY A 13 0.46 -2.10 -10.40
N GLU A 14 0.52 -1.83 -11.71
CA GLU A 14 0.34 -2.86 -12.76
C GLU A 14 1.44 -3.93 -12.76
N ARG A 15 2.69 -3.52 -12.52
CA ARG A 15 3.88 -4.40 -12.57
C ARG A 15 4.38 -4.84 -11.20
N ARG A 16 4.14 -4.00 -10.19
CA ARG A 16 4.66 -4.18 -8.83
C ARG A 16 3.61 -3.79 -7.81
N ILE A 17 3.77 -4.31 -6.60
CA ILE A 17 3.05 -3.85 -5.42
C ILE A 17 4.06 -3.15 -4.52
N GLY A 18 3.93 -1.84 -4.35
CA GLY A 18 4.75 -1.09 -3.40
C GLY A 18 4.33 -1.40 -1.97
N LEU A 19 5.28 -1.51 -1.06
CA LEU A 19 5.03 -1.81 0.36
C LEU A 19 5.55 -0.69 1.25
N ALA A 20 4.78 -0.38 2.29
CA ALA A 20 5.21 0.48 3.38
C ALA A 20 4.72 -0.05 4.72
N VAL A 21 5.43 0.25 5.81
CA VAL A 21 5.08 -0.20 7.17
C VAL A 21 5.05 0.95 8.15
N SER A 22 4.20 0.82 9.18
CA SER A 22 4.10 1.81 10.25
C SER A 22 5.31 1.67 11.17
N GLY A 23 6.04 2.76 11.35
CA GLY A 23 7.17 2.90 12.25
C GLY A 23 6.84 3.63 13.55
N PRO A 24 7.86 3.87 14.39
CA PRO A 24 7.72 4.62 15.63
C PRO A 24 7.13 6.02 15.39
N GLY A 25 6.31 6.50 16.34
CA GLY A 25 5.75 7.85 16.27
C GLY A 25 4.72 8.09 15.16
N GLY A 26 4.14 7.03 14.59
CA GLY A 26 3.14 7.15 13.52
C GLY A 26 3.74 7.42 12.13
N MET A 27 5.06 7.25 11.99
CA MET A 27 5.73 7.40 10.69
C MET A 27 5.36 6.26 9.75
N SER A 28 5.28 6.56 8.46
CA SER A 28 5.30 5.54 7.41
C SER A 28 6.71 5.35 6.84
N LEU A 29 7.17 4.11 6.71
CA LEU A 29 8.50 3.75 6.20
C LEU A 29 8.38 2.83 4.98
N PRO A 30 9.27 2.93 3.97
CA PRO A 30 9.25 2.02 2.82
C PRO A 30 9.63 0.60 3.27
N ALA A 31 9.01 -0.40 2.65
CA ALA A 31 9.22 -1.82 2.97
C ALA A 31 9.51 -2.66 1.71
N GLY A 32 10.05 -2.02 0.67
CA GLY A 32 10.34 -2.66 -0.61
C GLY A 32 9.10 -2.85 -1.49
N HIS A 33 9.18 -3.78 -2.44
CA HIS A 33 8.10 -4.04 -3.38
C HIS A 33 8.03 -5.52 -3.77
N ILE A 34 6.85 -5.94 -4.23
CA ILE A 34 6.62 -7.26 -4.80
C ILE A 34 6.47 -7.14 -6.32
N VAL A 35 7.28 -7.86 -7.09
CA VAL A 35 7.04 -8.02 -8.53
C VAL A 35 5.83 -8.92 -8.74
N ARG A 36 4.83 -8.39 -9.46
CA ARG A 36 3.54 -9.06 -9.68
C ARG A 36 3.69 -10.23 -10.64
N SER A 37 2.98 -11.31 -10.35
CA SER A 37 2.89 -12.49 -11.20
C SER A 37 1.44 -12.96 -11.31
N LYS A 38 1.08 -14.00 -10.57
CA LYS A 38 -0.28 -14.54 -10.49
C LYS A 38 -0.91 -14.06 -9.20
N LEU A 39 -2.19 -13.69 -9.24
CA LEU A 39 -2.93 -13.17 -8.10
C LEU A 39 -2.73 -13.98 -6.80
N ALA A 40 -2.81 -15.31 -6.87
CA ALA A 40 -2.63 -16.16 -5.69
C ALA A 40 -1.21 -16.07 -5.10
N GLN A 41 -0.18 -15.96 -5.94
CA GLN A 41 1.21 -15.80 -5.51
C GLN A 41 1.44 -14.40 -4.93
N ASP A 42 0.90 -13.37 -5.57
CA ASP A 42 1.00 -12.00 -5.09
C ASP A 42 0.36 -11.84 -3.71
N VAL A 43 -0.83 -12.41 -3.51
CA VAL A 43 -1.52 -12.46 -2.22
C VAL A 43 -0.69 -13.18 -1.17
N GLN A 44 -0.09 -14.32 -1.50
CA GLN A 44 0.73 -15.07 -0.56
C GLN A 44 1.97 -14.26 -0.13
N LYS A 45 2.67 -13.63 -1.09
CA LYS A 45 3.82 -12.77 -0.79
C LYS A 45 3.44 -11.60 0.13
N VAL A 46 2.30 -10.96 -0.10
CA VAL A 46 1.79 -9.90 0.78
C VAL A 46 1.55 -10.42 2.20
N ILE A 47 0.95 -11.61 2.35
CA ILE A 47 0.72 -12.23 3.66
C ILE A 47 2.04 -12.54 4.35
N ASP A 48 3.04 -13.03 3.62
CA ASP A 48 4.35 -13.35 4.16
C ASP A 48 5.09 -12.07 4.60
N SER A 49 5.06 -11.00 3.80
CA SER A 49 5.60 -9.68 4.19
C SER A 49 4.87 -9.10 5.41
N ALA A 50 3.54 -9.24 5.49
CA ALA A 50 2.77 -8.81 6.65
C ALA A 50 3.20 -9.55 7.92
N LYS A 51 3.45 -10.87 7.84
CA LYS A 51 3.96 -11.68 8.96
C LYS A 51 5.37 -11.28 9.38
N GLU A 52 6.26 -11.10 8.40
CA GLU A 52 7.65 -10.68 8.63
C GLU A 52 7.71 -9.37 9.43
N HIS A 53 6.85 -8.42 9.08
CA HIS A 53 6.75 -7.12 9.75
C HIS A 53 5.83 -7.13 10.98
N GLN A 54 5.29 -8.30 11.35
CA GLN A 54 4.34 -8.47 12.45
C GLN A 54 3.13 -7.53 12.35
N ALA A 55 2.69 -7.25 11.12
CA ALA A 55 1.54 -6.41 10.87
C ALA A 55 0.27 -7.06 11.45
N GLN A 56 -0.59 -6.22 12.00
CA GLN A 56 -1.91 -6.55 12.53
C GLN A 56 -3.02 -6.15 11.53
N GLY A 57 -2.67 -5.39 10.50
CA GLY A 57 -3.56 -5.04 9.42
C GLY A 57 -2.84 -4.62 8.14
N VAL A 58 -3.58 -4.71 7.05
CA VAL A 58 -3.16 -4.35 5.69
C VAL A 58 -4.03 -3.20 5.20
N VAL A 59 -3.40 -2.12 4.73
CA VAL A 59 -4.06 -0.98 4.10
C VAL A 59 -3.85 -1.08 2.60
N VAL A 60 -4.93 -1.11 1.82
CA VAL A 60 -4.83 -1.24 0.35
C VAL A 60 -5.24 0.06 -0.31
N GLY A 61 -4.35 0.63 -1.12
CA GLY A 61 -4.65 1.75 -2.01
C GLY A 61 -5.73 1.38 -3.03
N ILE A 62 -6.74 2.23 -3.14
CA ILE A 62 -7.79 2.12 -4.15
C ILE A 62 -7.59 3.22 -5.19
N PRO A 63 -7.21 2.89 -6.43
CA PRO A 63 -6.85 3.85 -7.46
C PRO A 63 -8.12 4.42 -8.11
N TYR A 64 -8.87 5.22 -7.35
CA TYR A 64 -9.97 5.97 -7.91
C TYR A 64 -9.44 6.97 -8.94
N THR A 65 -10.20 7.18 -10.01
CA THR A 65 -9.93 8.27 -10.94
C THR A 65 -10.08 9.62 -10.23
N LEU A 66 -9.54 10.70 -10.80
CA LEU A 66 -9.64 12.05 -10.19
C LEU A 66 -11.10 12.47 -9.91
N ASP A 67 -12.01 12.10 -10.81
CA ASP A 67 -13.47 12.31 -10.67
C ASP A 67 -14.14 11.37 -9.64
N GLY A 68 -13.39 10.51 -8.95
CA GLY A 68 -13.90 9.51 -8.02
C GLY A 68 -14.58 8.31 -8.67
N LYS A 69 -14.52 8.18 -10.01
CA LYS A 69 -15.19 7.09 -10.74
C LYS A 69 -14.49 5.75 -10.52
N VAL A 70 -15.30 4.69 -10.44
CA VAL A 70 -14.87 3.29 -10.38
C VAL A 70 -14.48 2.81 -11.77
N GLY A 71 -13.18 2.63 -11.99
CA GLY A 71 -12.62 2.07 -13.23
C GLY A 71 -12.26 0.58 -13.12
N GLU A 72 -11.60 0.06 -14.16
CA GLU A 72 -11.02 -1.30 -14.16
C GLU A 72 -10.02 -1.49 -13.03
N ALA A 73 -9.15 -0.50 -12.78
CA ALA A 73 -8.15 -0.53 -11.71
C ALA A 73 -8.78 -0.74 -10.32
N VAL A 74 -9.87 -0.03 -9.99
CA VAL A 74 -10.61 -0.22 -8.73
C VAL A 74 -11.20 -1.64 -8.64
N ARG A 75 -11.69 -2.19 -9.75
CA ARG A 75 -12.24 -3.55 -9.80
C ARG A 75 -11.16 -4.60 -9.55
N LEU A 76 -9.97 -4.40 -10.13
CA LEU A 76 -8.80 -5.26 -9.91
C LEU A 76 -8.32 -5.18 -8.45
N ALA A 77 -8.21 -3.97 -7.88
CA ALA A 77 -7.86 -3.76 -6.48
C ALA A 77 -8.83 -4.46 -5.51
N ARG A 78 -10.14 -4.28 -5.72
CA ARG A 78 -11.17 -5.00 -4.93
C ARG A 78 -11.13 -6.52 -5.16
N GLY A 79 -10.76 -6.97 -6.35
CA GLY A 79 -10.50 -8.38 -6.64
C GLY A 79 -9.33 -8.93 -5.83
N PHE A 80 -8.26 -8.17 -5.74
CA PHE A 80 -7.11 -8.47 -4.89
C PHE A 80 -7.52 -8.57 -3.42
N ILE A 81 -8.25 -7.58 -2.91
CA ILE A 81 -8.77 -7.56 -1.52
C ILE A 81 -9.64 -8.79 -1.24
N ARG A 82 -10.51 -9.18 -2.17
CA ARG A 82 -11.32 -10.40 -2.01
C ARG A 82 -10.46 -11.66 -1.92
N ALA A 83 -9.42 -11.76 -2.74
CA ALA A 83 -8.49 -12.89 -2.68
C ALA A 83 -7.70 -12.89 -1.36
N LEU A 84 -7.22 -11.72 -0.93
CA LEU A 84 -6.54 -11.51 0.34
C LEU A 84 -7.42 -11.94 1.53
N ARG A 85 -8.68 -11.48 1.57
CA ARG A 85 -9.69 -11.87 2.58
C ARG A 85 -9.98 -13.37 2.61
N ARG A 86 -9.92 -14.06 1.47
CA ARG A 86 -10.16 -15.51 1.39
C ARG A 86 -9.00 -16.34 1.90
N THR A 87 -7.76 -15.87 1.69
CA THR A 87 -6.55 -16.58 2.10
C THR A 87 -6.24 -16.34 3.58
N ILE A 88 -6.55 -15.16 4.09
CA ILE A 88 -6.40 -14.81 5.51
C ILE A 88 -7.54 -15.46 6.29
N SER A 89 -7.21 -16.27 7.30
CA SER A 89 -8.21 -16.70 8.29
C SER A 89 -8.76 -15.44 8.99
N GLU A 90 -10.09 -15.34 9.15
CA GLU A 90 -10.84 -14.12 9.51
C GLU A 90 -10.33 -13.34 10.75
N LYS A 91 -9.41 -13.90 11.54
CA LYS A 91 -8.89 -13.32 12.79
C LYS A 91 -7.44 -12.83 12.75
N SER A 92 -6.67 -13.01 11.67
CA SER A 92 -5.21 -12.75 11.73
C SER A 92 -4.76 -11.38 11.22
N LEU A 93 -5.50 -10.75 10.30
CA LEU A 93 -5.12 -9.45 9.71
C LEU A 93 -6.38 -8.64 9.35
N ALA A 94 -6.51 -7.44 9.90
CA ALA A 94 -7.53 -6.50 9.45
C ALA A 94 -7.21 -5.99 8.04
N ILE A 95 -8.21 -5.75 7.19
CA ILE A 95 -8.00 -5.19 5.84
C ILE A 95 -8.77 -3.89 5.70
N TYR A 96 -8.04 -2.82 5.44
CA TYR A 96 -8.54 -1.46 5.23
C TYR A 96 -8.36 -1.05 3.77
N GLU A 97 -9.22 -0.16 3.30
CA GLU A 97 -9.16 0.44 1.98
C GLU A 97 -8.86 1.94 2.15
N MET A 98 -7.94 2.48 1.36
CA MET A 98 -7.59 3.90 1.39
C MET A 98 -7.64 4.50 -0.01
N ASP A 99 -8.18 5.70 -0.14
CA ASP A 99 -8.23 6.42 -1.41
C ASP A 99 -6.82 6.85 -1.84
N GLU A 100 -6.42 6.40 -3.04
CA GLU A 100 -5.09 6.57 -3.58
C GLU A 100 -4.96 7.77 -4.54
N ARG A 101 -5.98 8.62 -4.68
CA ARG A 101 -5.89 9.74 -5.63
C ARG A 101 -4.66 10.61 -5.38
N TYR A 102 -3.99 10.99 -6.47
CA TYR A 102 -2.80 11.85 -6.51
C TYR A 102 -1.50 11.27 -5.90
N THR A 103 -1.51 10.07 -5.30
CA THR A 103 -0.31 9.49 -4.64
C THR A 103 0.88 9.36 -5.59
N SER A 104 0.69 8.86 -6.82
CA SER A 104 1.81 8.69 -7.75
C SER A 104 2.43 10.02 -8.17
N VAL A 105 1.62 11.07 -8.35
CA VAL A 105 2.12 12.41 -8.72
C VAL A 105 2.89 13.03 -7.56
N GLU A 106 2.35 12.90 -6.33
CA GLU A 106 3.04 13.35 -5.11
C GLU A 106 4.34 12.57 -4.89
N ALA A 107 4.33 11.25 -5.07
CA ALA A 107 5.51 10.40 -4.96
C ALA A 107 6.61 10.81 -5.96
N GLU A 108 6.26 11.04 -7.23
CA GLU A 108 7.20 11.55 -8.23
C GLU A 108 7.76 12.93 -7.84
N GLY A 109 6.94 13.80 -7.26
CA GLY A 109 7.37 15.11 -6.74
C GLY A 109 8.43 14.99 -5.65
N LEU A 110 8.14 14.21 -4.60
CA LEU A 110 9.05 13.97 -3.48
C LEU A 110 10.39 13.38 -3.91
N LEU A 111 10.37 12.46 -4.87
CA LEU A 111 11.59 11.87 -5.42
C LEU A 111 12.42 12.91 -6.19
N ARG A 112 11.79 13.77 -7.00
CA ARG A 112 12.49 14.85 -7.70
C ARG A 112 13.13 15.84 -6.73
N GLU A 113 12.42 16.21 -5.67
CA GLU A 113 12.95 17.08 -4.60
C GLU A 113 14.17 16.46 -3.91
N SER A 114 14.17 15.13 -3.80
CA SER A 114 15.29 14.35 -3.26
C SER A 114 16.41 14.07 -4.28
N GLY A 115 16.34 14.65 -5.49
CA GLY A 115 17.33 14.48 -6.55
C GLY A 115 17.24 13.16 -7.34
N VAL A 116 16.21 12.34 -7.08
CA VAL A 116 15.96 11.09 -7.81
C VAL A 116 15.12 11.37 -9.05
N GLN A 117 15.48 10.76 -10.19
CA GLN A 117 14.68 10.83 -11.41
C GLN A 117 13.62 9.71 -11.43
N PRO A 118 12.32 10.02 -11.27
CA PRO A 118 11.29 8.98 -11.12
C PRO A 118 11.11 8.10 -12.36
N SER A 119 11.43 8.64 -13.54
CA SER A 119 11.40 7.89 -14.80
C SER A 119 12.44 6.78 -14.88
N ARG A 120 13.56 6.92 -14.15
CA ARG A 120 14.64 5.93 -14.09
C ARG A 120 14.48 4.95 -12.94
N ASP A 121 13.73 5.34 -11.91
CA ASP A 121 13.50 4.52 -10.72
C ASP A 121 12.02 4.42 -10.37
N ARG A 122 11.31 3.61 -11.16
CA ARG A 122 9.89 3.33 -10.94
C ARG A 122 9.64 2.50 -9.68
N ALA A 123 10.65 1.77 -9.16
CA ALA A 123 10.47 1.00 -7.93
C ALA A 123 10.37 1.93 -6.72
N SER A 124 11.24 2.94 -6.66
CA SER A 124 11.16 3.99 -5.64
C SER A 124 9.85 4.77 -5.69
N VAL A 125 9.24 4.95 -6.88
CA VAL A 125 7.91 5.57 -7.01
C VAL A 125 6.84 4.72 -6.33
N ASP A 126 6.81 3.42 -6.63
CA ASP A 126 5.83 2.47 -6.07
C ASP A 126 5.96 2.41 -4.52
N GLU A 127 7.19 2.38 -4.00
CA GLU A 127 7.47 2.38 -2.55
C GLU A 127 7.03 3.69 -1.89
N THR A 128 7.34 4.84 -2.51
CA THR A 128 6.92 6.16 -2.01
C THR A 128 5.41 6.31 -2.03
N ALA A 129 4.73 5.80 -3.06
CA ALA A 129 3.27 5.79 -3.13
C ALA A 129 2.65 4.98 -1.98
N ALA A 130 3.18 3.78 -1.71
CA ALA A 130 2.75 2.97 -0.56
C ALA A 130 2.94 3.70 0.78
N MET A 131 4.03 4.47 0.93
CA MET A 131 4.24 5.28 2.12
C MET A 131 3.18 6.38 2.28
N LEU A 132 2.83 7.07 1.19
CA LEU A 132 1.80 8.11 1.21
C LEU A 132 0.42 7.53 1.56
N ILE A 133 0.09 6.35 1.03
CA ILE A 133 -1.15 5.64 1.37
C ILE A 133 -1.24 5.39 2.87
N LEU A 134 -0.18 4.85 3.46
CA LEU A 134 -0.15 4.56 4.89
C LEU A 134 -0.19 5.83 5.73
N GLN A 135 0.58 6.84 5.38
CA GLN A 135 0.64 8.11 6.10
C GLN A 135 -0.74 8.78 6.15
N ARG A 136 -1.45 8.82 5.02
CA ARG A 136 -2.80 9.37 4.95
C ARG A 136 -3.79 8.54 5.77
N PHE A 137 -3.67 7.21 5.74
CA PHE A 137 -4.53 6.35 6.55
C PHE A 137 -4.32 6.59 8.05
N LEU A 138 -3.06 6.62 8.51
CA LEU A 138 -2.72 6.90 9.91
C LEU A 138 -3.27 8.26 10.36
N ALA A 139 -3.03 9.32 9.56
CA ALA A 139 -3.55 10.65 9.84
C ALA A 139 -5.09 10.69 9.90
N SER A 140 -5.80 9.91 9.07
CA SER A 140 -7.26 9.83 9.09
C SER A 140 -7.83 9.16 10.35
N ARG A 141 -7.01 8.43 11.12
CA ARG A 141 -7.42 7.77 12.37
C ARG A 141 -7.15 8.61 13.62
N GLU A 142 -6.34 9.66 13.51
CA GLU A 142 -6.01 10.56 14.62
C GLU A 142 -7.03 11.70 14.78
N ASN A 143 -7.94 11.85 13.82
CA ASN A 143 -9.08 12.78 13.84
C ASN A 143 -10.40 12.05 14.13
#